data_AF-A0A0P1H3A9-F1
#
_entry.id   AF-A0A0P1H3A9-F1
#
_cell.length_a   1.000
_cell.length_b   1.000
_cell.length_c   1.000
_cell.angle_alpha   90.00
_cell.angle_beta   90.00
_cell.angle_gamma   90.00
#
_symmetry.space_group_name_H-M   'P 1'
#
loop_
_entity.id
_entity.type
_entity.pdbx_description
1 polymer ?
#
loop_
_entity_poly.entity_id
_entity_poly.type
_entity_poly.pdbx_seq_one_letter_code
_entity_poly.pdbx_strand_id
1 'polypeptide(L)'
;MQAISFAKRGLMGGLMACGVLLLGSCGESSGSGSHGFHSKYAVARNALESGDYARAKRSYQKLITEAGPLAARLRLEYAHAELRAGNYAEAAKIAGDLAQGQSGEARGAALAVQGTAQHELGLMLLAEGDGEAGKAQLTQARAALAEVLKSHADLDPLGSMAGRRASISARLQKL
;
A
#
# COMPACT_ATOMS: atom_id res chain seq x y z
N MET A 1 53.82 -19.76 26.39
CA MET A 1 54.85 -19.11 27.21
C MET A 1 55.24 -17.79 26.55
N GLN A 2 55.21 -16.69 27.31
CA GLN A 2 55.91 -15.39 27.13
C GLN A 2 55.69 -14.63 25.79
N ALA A 3 54.88 -13.56 25.75
CA ALA A 3 55.15 -12.18 26.20
C ALA A 3 56.22 -11.44 25.37
N ILE A 4 55.78 -10.50 24.52
CA ILE A 4 56.57 -9.31 24.14
C ILE A 4 55.65 -8.08 24.17
N SER A 5 56.14 -7.10 24.92
CA SER A 5 55.52 -5.83 25.30
C SER A 5 55.82 -4.74 24.26
N PHE A 6 54.84 -3.88 23.95
CA PHE A 6 55.10 -2.53 23.45
C PHE A 6 54.62 -1.50 24.47
N ALA A 7 55.60 -0.73 24.95
CA ALA A 7 55.46 0.25 25.99
C ALA A 7 55.19 1.65 25.42
N LYS A 8 54.39 2.41 26.19
CA LYS A 8 54.57 3.82 26.58
C LYS A 8 54.40 4.96 25.55
N ARG A 9 53.36 5.76 25.88
CA ARG A 9 53.37 7.18 26.30
C ARG A 9 53.53 8.31 25.26
N GLY A 10 52.51 9.16 25.30
CA GLY A 10 52.54 10.63 25.29
C GLY A 10 51.08 11.09 25.26
N LEU A 11 50.38 11.38 26.36
CA LEU A 11 50.49 12.43 27.39
C LEU A 11 50.56 13.88 26.84
N MET A 12 49.42 14.54 27.01
CA MET A 12 49.19 15.96 27.35
C MET A 12 49.22 17.06 26.28
N GLY A 13 48.13 17.84 26.28
CA GLY A 13 48.20 19.30 26.25
C GLY A 13 47.13 19.97 25.38
N GLY A 14 46.11 20.59 25.99
CA GLY A 14 45.20 21.49 25.28
C GLY A 14 43.87 21.79 25.99
N LEU A 15 43.92 22.55 27.08
CA LEU A 15 42.77 23.16 27.78
C LEU A 15 42.31 24.45 27.05
N MET A 16 41.10 24.94 27.37
CA MET A 16 40.45 26.21 26.96
C MET A 16 39.78 26.23 25.57
N ALA A 17 38.53 26.67 25.38
CA ALA A 17 37.79 27.70 26.11
C ALA A 17 36.26 27.51 26.08
N CYS A 18 35.61 27.92 27.17
CA CYS A 18 34.18 28.15 27.32
C CYS A 18 33.67 29.21 26.33
N GLY A 19 32.49 29.00 25.74
CA GLY A 19 31.82 30.00 24.94
C GLY A 19 30.36 29.67 24.61
N VAL A 20 29.46 30.08 25.52
CA VAL A 20 28.06 30.48 25.27
C VAL A 20 27.04 29.36 24.97
N LEU A 21 26.38 28.94 26.06
CA LEU A 21 25.02 28.43 26.09
C LEU A 21 24.03 29.57 25.80
N LEU A 22 23.36 29.52 24.65
CA LEU A 22 22.10 30.23 24.42
C LEU A 22 21.05 29.19 24.02
N LEU A 23 20.28 28.79 25.03
CA LEU A 23 19.09 27.95 24.93
C LEU A 23 17.97 28.72 24.21
N GLY A 24 18.01 28.69 22.88
CA GLY A 24 16.87 29.00 22.03
C GLY A 24 16.06 27.74 21.74
N SER A 25 15.44 27.16 22.78
CA SER A 25 14.45 26.10 22.60
C SER A 25 13.14 26.73 22.11
N CYS A 26 13.07 27.06 20.82
CA CYS A 26 11.79 27.06 20.12
C CYS A 26 11.23 25.64 20.27
N GLY A 27 10.06 25.54 20.90
CA GLY A 27 9.45 24.29 21.31
C GLY A 27 9.53 23.21 20.25
N GLU A 28 10.49 22.30 20.42
CA GLU A 28 10.48 20.96 19.87
C GLU A 28 9.30 20.26 20.54
N SER A 29 8.14 20.33 19.91
CA SER A 29 7.03 19.41 20.18
C SER A 29 7.53 18.01 19.82
N SER A 30 8.21 17.41 20.79
CA SER A 30 8.82 16.10 20.73
C SER A 30 7.72 15.07 20.41
N GLY A 31 7.58 14.79 19.12
CA GLY A 31 6.61 13.84 18.59
C GLY A 31 6.99 12.42 18.97
N SER A 32 6.46 11.93 20.09
CA SER A 32 6.60 10.51 20.49
C SER A 32 5.72 9.55 19.68
N GLY A 33 5.04 10.02 18.62
CA GLY A 33 4.17 9.22 17.76
C GLY A 33 4.81 8.63 16.50
N SER A 34 5.89 9.22 15.97
CA SER A 34 6.41 8.84 14.64
C SER A 34 7.16 7.50 14.62
N HIS A 35 7.90 7.19 15.69
CA HIS A 35 8.62 5.92 15.82
C HIS A 35 7.65 4.73 15.93
N GLY A 36 6.50 4.95 16.56
CA GLY A 36 5.43 3.96 16.68
C GLY A 36 4.72 3.67 15.35
N PHE A 37 4.37 4.71 14.59
CA PHE A 37 3.67 4.54 13.32
C PHE A 37 4.51 3.78 12.29
N HIS A 38 5.79 4.17 12.11
CA HIS A 38 6.69 3.49 11.18
C HIS A 38 6.86 2.00 11.52
N SER A 39 7.05 1.68 12.80
CA SER A 39 7.16 0.29 13.27
C SER A 39 5.87 -0.50 12.99
N LYS A 40 4.70 0.06 13.32
CA LYS A 40 3.39 -0.55 13.02
C LYS A 40 3.20 -0.77 11.52
N TYR A 41 3.60 0.19 10.68
CA TYR A 41 3.55 0.08 9.23
C TYR A 41 4.45 -1.04 8.70
N ALA A 42 5.69 -1.12 9.16
CA ALA A 42 6.60 -2.20 8.79
C ALA A 42 6.04 -3.59 9.15
N VAL A 43 5.38 -3.72 10.31
CA VAL A 43 4.69 -4.96 10.69
C VAL A 43 3.56 -5.30 9.72
N ALA A 44 2.74 -4.32 9.33
CA ALA A 44 1.66 -4.53 8.35
C ALA A 44 2.21 -4.98 7.00
N ARG A 45 3.27 -4.31 6.53
CA ARG A 45 3.90 -4.58 5.24
C ARG A 45 4.58 -5.95 5.20
N ASN A 46 5.34 -6.30 6.23
CA ASN A 46 5.98 -7.61 6.32
C ASN A 46 4.96 -8.74 6.36
N ALA A 47 3.82 -8.55 7.04
CA ALA A 47 2.73 -9.53 7.05
C ALA A 47 2.08 -9.69 5.66
N LEU A 48 1.92 -8.60 4.90
CA LEU A 48 1.42 -8.66 3.53
C LEU A 48 2.39 -9.41 2.61
N GLU A 49 3.68 -9.11 2.72
CA GLU A 49 4.73 -9.72 1.89
C GLU A 49 4.97 -11.20 2.23
N SER A 50 4.78 -11.60 3.49
CA SER A 50 4.89 -13.00 3.91
C SER A 50 3.62 -13.83 3.66
N GLY A 51 2.54 -13.21 3.18
CA GLY A 51 1.27 -13.88 2.92
C GLY A 51 0.36 -14.05 4.14
N ASP A 52 0.72 -13.51 5.30
CA ASP A 52 -0.17 -13.41 6.48
C ASP A 52 -1.17 -12.25 6.30
N TYR A 53 -2.07 -12.42 5.33
CA TYR A 53 -3.04 -11.39 4.96
C TYR A 53 -4.00 -11.06 6.11
N ALA A 54 -4.33 -12.03 6.96
CA ALA A 54 -5.19 -11.80 8.12
C ALA A 54 -4.52 -10.80 9.09
N ARG A 55 -3.23 -10.97 9.38
CA ARG A 55 -2.47 -10.01 10.21
C ARG A 55 -2.25 -8.68 9.49
N ALA A 56 -1.96 -8.70 8.19
CA ALA A 56 -1.77 -7.47 7.40
C ALA A 56 -3.01 -6.58 7.50
N LYS A 57 -4.19 -7.14 7.23
CA LYS A 57 -5.47 -6.43 7.27
C LYS A 57 -5.77 -5.81 8.63
N ARG A 58 -5.65 -6.59 9.71
CA ARG A 58 -5.85 -6.07 11.08
C ARG A 58 -4.88 -4.94 11.41
N SER A 59 -3.64 -5.04 10.93
CA SER A 59 -2.62 -4.00 11.14
C SER A 59 -2.95 -2.71 10.36
N TYR A 60 -3.34 -2.84 9.09
CA TYR A 60 -3.74 -1.69 8.27
C TYR A 60 -5.00 -1.00 8.80
N GLN A 61 -6.02 -1.75 9.22
CA GLN A 61 -7.23 -1.17 9.81
C GLN A 61 -6.91 -0.29 11.03
N LYS A 62 -6.02 -0.75 11.93
CA LYS A 62 -5.54 0.04 13.07
C LYS A 62 -4.71 1.25 12.66
N LEU A 63 -3.85 1.10 11.65
CA LEU A 63 -3.05 2.21 11.15
C LEU A 63 -3.91 3.30 10.53
N ILE A 64 -4.95 2.94 9.77
CA ILE A 64 -5.85 3.89 9.08
C ILE A 64 -6.49 4.85 10.08
N THR A 65 -6.86 4.40 11.29
CA THR A 65 -7.47 5.28 12.30
C THR A 65 -6.52 6.33 12.86
N GLU A 66 -5.21 6.09 12.77
CA GLU A 66 -4.15 6.96 13.28
C GLU A 66 -3.43 7.73 12.14
N ALA A 67 -3.78 7.47 10.88
CA ALA A 67 -2.98 7.83 9.71
C ALA A 67 -3.01 9.31 9.30
N GLY A 68 -4.04 10.05 9.74
CA GLY A 68 -4.26 11.44 9.31
C GLY A 68 -4.22 11.56 7.76
N PRO A 69 -3.34 12.43 7.21
CA PRO A 69 -3.21 12.62 5.76
C PRO A 69 -2.85 11.34 4.97
N LEU A 70 -2.23 10.33 5.61
CA LEU A 70 -1.84 9.08 4.96
C LEU A 70 -2.99 8.07 4.84
N ALA A 71 -4.18 8.38 5.38
CA ALA A 71 -5.30 7.45 5.43
C ALA A 71 -5.70 6.93 4.04
N ALA A 72 -5.70 7.78 3.01
CA ALA A 72 -6.03 7.37 1.64
C ALA A 72 -5.05 6.31 1.10
N ARG A 73 -3.74 6.53 1.31
CA ARG A 73 -2.70 5.59 0.90
C ARG A 73 -2.81 4.26 1.64
N LEU A 74 -3.03 4.30 2.96
CA LEU A 74 -3.19 3.08 3.74
C LEU A 74 -4.47 2.32 3.42
N ARG A 75 -5.56 3.00 3.02
CA ARG A 75 -6.76 2.36 2.49
C ARG A 75 -6.49 1.62 1.19
N LEU A 76 -5.66 2.17 0.30
CA LEU A 76 -5.25 1.47 -0.93
C LEU A 76 -4.44 0.21 -0.61
N GLU A 77 -3.49 0.28 0.32
CA GLU A 77 -2.73 -0.89 0.76
C GLU A 77 -3.61 -1.94 1.46
N TYR A 78 -4.62 -1.49 2.21
CA TYR A 78 -5.62 -2.38 2.80
C TYR A 78 -6.47 -3.08 1.72
N ALA A 79 -6.92 -2.35 0.69
CA ALA A 79 -7.61 -2.95 -0.45
C ALA A 79 -6.74 -3.99 -1.19
N HIS A 80 -5.43 -3.73 -1.33
CA HIS A 80 -4.49 -4.72 -1.85
C HIS A 80 -4.39 -5.96 -0.95
N ALA A 81 -4.38 -5.80 0.38
CA ALA A 81 -4.37 -6.92 1.31
C ALA A 81 -5.65 -7.77 1.22
N GLU A 82 -6.82 -7.13 1.07
CA GLU A 82 -8.09 -7.84 0.80
C GLU A 82 -8.04 -8.59 -0.54
N LEU A 83 -7.54 -7.96 -1.60
CA LEU A 83 -7.40 -8.58 -2.92
C LEU A 83 -6.51 -9.83 -2.86
N ARG A 84 -5.35 -9.73 -2.21
CA ARG A 84 -4.40 -10.85 -2.06
C ARG A 84 -4.94 -11.97 -1.16
N ALA A 85 -5.86 -11.65 -0.26
CA ALA A 85 -6.55 -12.62 0.60
C ALA A 85 -7.71 -13.35 -0.10
N GLY A 86 -8.04 -13.01 -1.35
CA GLY A 86 -9.22 -13.54 -2.05
C GLY A 86 -10.54 -12.85 -1.68
N ASN A 87 -10.50 -11.77 -0.90
CA ASN A 87 -11.68 -11.01 -0.48
C ASN A 87 -12.07 -9.97 -1.54
N TYR A 88 -12.39 -10.46 -2.74
CA TYR A 88 -12.53 -9.63 -3.93
C TYR A 88 -13.63 -8.55 -3.82
N ALA A 89 -14.76 -8.88 -3.19
CA ALA A 89 -15.85 -7.92 -3.00
C ALA A 89 -15.44 -6.74 -2.11
N GLU A 90 -14.77 -7.02 -0.99
CA GLU A 90 -14.31 -5.97 -0.07
C GLU A 90 -13.19 -5.13 -0.71
N ALA A 91 -12.25 -5.78 -1.41
CA ALA A 91 -11.20 -5.08 -2.14
C ALA A 91 -11.77 -4.14 -3.22
N ALA A 92 -12.75 -4.60 -4.00
CA ALA A 92 -13.42 -3.79 -5.01
C ALA A 92 -14.15 -2.60 -4.40
N LYS A 93 -14.84 -2.80 -3.27
CA LYS A 93 -15.57 -1.75 -2.56
C LYS A 93 -14.62 -0.67 -2.03
N ILE A 94 -13.60 -1.04 -1.24
CA ILE A 94 -12.65 -0.08 -0.66
C ILE A 94 -11.94 0.71 -1.76
N ALA A 95 -11.50 0.02 -2.81
CA ALA A 95 -10.80 0.66 -3.92
C ALA A 95 -11.73 1.58 -4.74
N GLY A 96 -12.98 1.18 -4.96
CA GLY A 96 -13.99 2.00 -5.63
C GLY A 96 -14.35 3.26 -4.85
N ASP A 97 -14.58 3.14 -3.55
CA ASP A 97 -14.83 4.27 -2.66
C ASP A 97 -13.63 5.24 -2.64
N LEU A 98 -12.40 4.69 -2.64
CA LEU A 98 -11.19 5.50 -2.72
C LEU A 98 -11.08 6.20 -4.08
N ALA A 99 -11.33 5.52 -5.20
CA ALA A 99 -11.27 6.11 -6.53
C ALA A 99 -12.24 7.29 -6.70
N GLN A 100 -13.42 7.23 -6.08
CA GLN A 100 -14.41 8.32 -6.08
C GLN A 100 -13.92 9.57 -5.33
N GLY A 101 -13.13 9.37 -4.27
CA GLY A 101 -12.61 10.46 -3.42
C GLY A 101 -11.21 10.95 -3.79
N GLN A 102 -10.59 10.42 -4.84
CA GLN A 102 -9.23 10.76 -5.27
C GLN A 102 -9.20 11.31 -6.69
N SER A 103 -8.06 11.90 -7.06
CA SER A 103 -7.75 12.36 -8.41
C SER A 103 -6.32 11.99 -8.80
N GLY A 104 -5.97 12.16 -10.08
CA GLY A 104 -4.65 11.83 -10.61
C GLY A 104 -4.23 10.39 -10.32
N GLU A 105 -2.92 10.19 -10.11
CA GLU A 105 -2.32 8.86 -9.90
C GLU A 105 -2.98 8.05 -8.78
N ALA A 106 -3.41 8.71 -7.69
CA ALA A 106 -4.08 8.03 -6.58
C ALA A 106 -5.42 7.41 -7.01
N ARG A 107 -6.19 8.11 -7.87
CA ARG A 107 -7.40 7.56 -8.48
C ARG A 107 -7.06 6.45 -9.47
N GLY A 108 -6.04 6.63 -10.31
CA GLY A 108 -5.58 5.60 -11.25
C GLY A 108 -5.21 4.29 -10.55
N ALA A 109 -4.44 4.37 -9.46
CA ALA A 109 -4.07 3.21 -8.67
C ALA A 109 -5.28 2.55 -7.99
N ALA A 110 -6.21 3.32 -7.45
CA ALA A 110 -7.45 2.80 -6.87
C ALA A 110 -8.32 2.08 -7.92
N LEU A 111 -8.49 2.67 -9.11
CA LEU A 111 -9.21 2.04 -10.22
C LEU A 111 -8.55 0.74 -10.71
N ALA A 112 -7.22 0.68 -10.71
CA ALA A 112 -6.48 -0.54 -11.07
C ALA A 112 -6.77 -1.69 -10.10
N VAL A 113 -6.79 -1.41 -8.79
CA VAL A 113 -7.16 -2.38 -7.75
C VAL A 113 -8.64 -2.76 -7.87
N GLN A 114 -9.54 -1.79 -8.01
CA GLN A 114 -10.96 -2.03 -8.18
C GLN A 114 -11.23 -2.95 -9.38
N GLY A 115 -10.70 -2.60 -10.55
CA GLY A 115 -10.93 -3.39 -11.77
C GLY A 115 -10.35 -4.79 -11.69
N THR A 116 -9.20 -4.95 -11.03
CA THR A 116 -8.61 -6.27 -10.78
C THR A 116 -9.48 -7.11 -9.85
N ALA A 117 -9.93 -6.55 -8.73
CA ALA A 117 -10.79 -7.23 -7.75
C ALA A 117 -12.15 -7.62 -8.36
N GLN A 118 -12.78 -6.72 -9.11
CA GLN A 118 -14.04 -6.99 -9.80
C GLN A 118 -13.90 -8.08 -10.87
N HIS A 119 -12.75 -8.17 -11.55
CA HIS A 119 -12.50 -9.26 -12.48
C HIS A 119 -12.51 -10.61 -11.76
N GLU A 120 -11.75 -10.74 -10.66
CA GLU A 120 -11.69 -12.00 -9.91
C GLU A 120 -13.05 -12.35 -9.28
N LEU A 121 -13.76 -11.36 -8.73
CA LEU A 121 -15.12 -11.55 -8.20
C LEU A 121 -16.09 -12.02 -9.30
N GLY A 122 -16.01 -11.41 -10.49
CA GLY A 122 -16.84 -11.82 -11.63
C GLY A 122 -16.58 -13.26 -12.04
N LEU A 123 -15.31 -13.69 -12.08
CA LEU A 123 -14.97 -15.09 -12.39
C LEU A 123 -15.50 -16.06 -11.32
N MET A 124 -15.41 -15.68 -10.04
CA MET A 124 -15.92 -16.47 -8.92
C MET A 124 -17.44 -16.66 -9.03
N LEU A 125 -18.19 -15.59 -9.23
CA LEU A 125 -19.65 -15.62 -9.37
C LEU A 125 -20.10 -16.47 -10.56
N LEU A 126 -19.40 -16.35 -11.70
CA LEU A 126 -19.68 -17.21 -12.86
C LEU A 126 -19.43 -18.69 -12.57
N ALA A 127 -18.39 -19.01 -11.80
CA ALA A 127 -18.11 -20.39 -11.41
C ALA A 127 -19.15 -20.95 -10.42
N GLU A 128 -19.76 -20.08 -9.60
CA GLU A 128 -20.86 -20.39 -8.69
C GLU A 128 -22.23 -20.50 -9.42
N GLY A 129 -22.29 -20.17 -10.70
CA GLY A 129 -23.51 -20.21 -11.51
C GLY A 129 -24.31 -18.90 -11.52
N ASP A 130 -23.84 -17.86 -10.84
CA ASP A 130 -24.46 -16.53 -10.86
C ASP A 130 -23.99 -15.74 -12.09
N GLY A 131 -24.61 -16.07 -13.23
CA GLY A 131 -24.31 -15.48 -14.53
C GLY A 131 -24.51 -13.96 -14.60
N GLU A 132 -25.60 -13.47 -14.01
CA GLU A 132 -25.96 -12.05 -14.06
C GLU A 132 -25.00 -11.22 -13.20
N ALA A 133 -24.79 -11.60 -11.94
CA ALA A 133 -23.89 -10.88 -11.06
C ALA A 133 -22.45 -10.97 -11.58
N GLY A 134 -22.03 -12.14 -12.08
CA GLY A 134 -20.73 -12.32 -12.71
C GLY A 134 -20.52 -11.37 -13.90
N LYS A 135 -21.49 -11.27 -14.81
CA LYS A 135 -21.47 -10.34 -15.96
C LYS A 135 -21.43 -8.87 -15.51
N ALA A 136 -22.17 -8.52 -14.46
CA ALA A 136 -22.16 -7.17 -13.90
C ALA A 136 -20.76 -6.79 -13.37
N GLN A 137 -20.11 -7.67 -12.61
CA GLN A 137 -18.76 -7.43 -12.08
C GLN A 137 -17.72 -7.32 -13.20
N LEU A 138 -17.78 -8.20 -14.20
CA LEU A 138 -16.90 -8.13 -15.37
C LEU A 138 -17.08 -6.81 -16.16
N THR A 139 -18.31 -6.33 -16.28
CA THR A 139 -18.59 -5.05 -16.97
C THR A 139 -17.95 -3.87 -16.22
N GLN A 140 -18.07 -3.84 -14.89
CA GLN A 140 -17.45 -2.82 -14.06
C GLN A 140 -15.91 -2.91 -14.11
N ALA A 141 -15.36 -4.13 -14.04
CA ALA A 141 -13.92 -4.37 -14.16
C ALA A 141 -13.36 -3.81 -15.47
N ARG A 142 -14.04 -4.08 -16.60
CA ARG A 142 -13.65 -3.55 -17.92
C ARG A 142 -13.65 -2.03 -17.93
N ALA A 143 -14.66 -1.39 -17.33
CA ALA A 143 -14.78 0.06 -17.28
C ALA A 143 -13.65 0.69 -16.46
N ALA A 144 -13.40 0.20 -15.24
CA ALA A 144 -12.33 0.69 -14.38
C ALA A 144 -10.95 0.58 -15.06
N LEU A 145 -10.63 -0.58 -15.63
CA LEU A 145 -9.35 -0.77 -16.35
C LEU A 145 -9.27 0.08 -17.63
N ALA A 146 -10.39 0.31 -18.32
CA ALA A 146 -10.40 1.21 -19.48
C ALA A 146 -10.09 2.66 -19.07
N GLU A 147 -10.60 3.10 -17.93
CA GLU A 147 -10.30 4.43 -17.40
C GLU A 147 -8.83 4.56 -17.03
N VAL A 148 -8.25 3.58 -16.33
CA VAL A 148 -6.80 3.55 -16.02
C VAL A 148 -5.98 3.67 -17.29
N LEU A 149 -6.22 2.81 -18.29
CA LEU A 149 -5.45 2.81 -19.54
C LEU A 149 -5.61 4.10 -20.37
N LYS A 150 -6.72 4.82 -20.19
CA LYS A 150 -6.95 6.10 -20.87
C LYS A 150 -6.23 7.26 -20.18
N SER A 151 -6.17 7.26 -18.86
CA SER A 151 -5.75 8.41 -18.06
C SER A 151 -4.39 8.27 -17.37
N HIS A 152 -3.91 7.03 -17.21
CA HIS A 152 -2.71 6.64 -16.47
C HIS A 152 -2.03 5.43 -17.14
N ALA A 153 -1.71 5.55 -18.43
CA ALA A 153 -1.14 4.45 -19.22
C ALA A 153 0.24 3.98 -18.70
N ASP A 154 0.96 4.87 -18.01
CA ASP A 154 2.21 4.62 -17.29
C ASP A 154 2.08 3.59 -16.16
N LEU A 155 0.88 3.38 -15.63
CA LEU A 155 0.62 2.32 -14.64
C LEU A 155 0.61 0.91 -15.27
N ASP A 156 0.58 0.78 -16.60
CA ASP A 156 0.58 -0.51 -17.30
C ASP A 156 1.80 -0.73 -18.22
N PRO A 157 3.05 -0.60 -17.73
CA PRO A 157 4.23 -0.67 -18.58
C PRO A 157 4.42 -2.06 -19.22
N LEU A 158 3.84 -3.10 -18.61
CA LEU A 158 3.92 -4.50 -19.07
C LEU A 158 2.65 -4.96 -19.82
N GLY A 159 1.66 -4.08 -20.03
CA GLY A 159 0.42 -4.43 -20.73
C GLY A 159 -0.49 -5.42 -19.99
N SER A 160 -0.28 -5.62 -18.69
CA SER A 160 -1.06 -6.57 -17.87
C SER A 160 -2.50 -6.11 -17.68
N MET A 161 -2.75 -4.81 -17.50
CA MET A 161 -4.10 -4.26 -17.39
C MET A 161 -4.81 -4.25 -18.74
N ALA A 162 -4.10 -3.92 -19.82
CA ALA A 162 -4.61 -4.03 -21.19
C ALA A 162 -5.00 -5.46 -21.54
N GLY A 163 -4.14 -6.43 -21.24
CA GLY A 163 -4.41 -7.86 -21.43
C GLY A 163 -5.61 -8.34 -20.61
N ARG A 164 -5.70 -7.93 -19.34
CA ARG A 164 -6.85 -8.23 -18.47
C ARG A 164 -8.15 -7.67 -19.05
N ARG A 165 -8.16 -6.40 -19.47
CA ARG A 165 -9.33 -5.76 -20.10
C ARG A 165 -9.76 -6.49 -21.38
N ALA A 166 -8.81 -6.93 -22.20
CA ALA A 166 -9.10 -7.70 -23.42
C ALA A 166 -9.73 -9.07 -23.08
N SER A 167 -9.16 -9.79 -22.12
CA SER A 167 -9.71 -11.07 -21.62
C SER A 167 -11.14 -10.92 -21.12
N ILE A 168 -11.40 -9.90 -20.29
CA ILE A 168 -12.75 -9.58 -19.80
C ILE A 168 -13.71 -9.31 -20.97
N SER A 169 -13.25 -8.53 -21.97
CA SER A 169 -14.09 -8.18 -23.13
C SER A 169 -14.46 -9.41 -23.95
N ALA A 170 -13.51 -10.31 -24.19
CA ALA A 170 -13.76 -11.56 -24.89
C ALA A 170 -14.69 -12.50 -24.10
N ARG A 171 -14.62 -12.50 -22.77
CA ARG A 171 -15.53 -13.28 -21.92
C ARG A 171 -16.95 -12.72 -21.94
N LEU A 172 -17.11 -11.41 -21.81
CA LEU A 172 -18.42 -10.74 -21.87
C LEU A 172 -19.16 -10.97 -23.18
N GLN A 173 -18.46 -11.19 -24.30
CA GLN A 173 -19.08 -11.54 -25.58
C GLN A 173 -19.68 -12.95 -25.61
N LYS A 174 -19.30 -13.82 -24.67
CA LYS A 174 -19.77 -15.22 -24.59
C LYS A 174 -20.84 -15.43 -23.50
N LEU A 175 -21.18 -14.38 -22.74
CA LEU A 175 -22.18 -14.38 -21.66
C LEU A 175 -23.45 -13.66 -22.11
#